data_AF-A0A1D2SU27-F1
#
_entry.id   AF-A0A1D2SU27-F1
#
_cell.length_a   1.000
_cell.length_b   1.000
_cell.length_c   1.000
_cell.angle_alpha   90.00
_cell.angle_beta   90.00
_cell.angle_gamma   90.00
#
_symmetry.space_group_name_H-M   'P 1'
#
loop_
_entity.id
_entity.type
_entity.pdbx_description
1 polymer ?
#
loop_
_entity_poly.entity_id
_entity_poly.type
_entity_poly.pdbx_seq_one_letter_code
_entity_poly.pdbx_strand_id
1 'polypeptide(L)' 'MRYREVQDQLRVIGILMSKRGNQIRVNHFGGEENTAYYTHTLDDALAAGIKMARPDRLPRSWCSHRR' A
#
# COMPACT_ATOMS: atom_id res chain seq x y z
N MET A 1 -1.25 8.14 -15.49
CA MET A 1 -1.62 8.17 -14.05
C MET A 1 -0.76 9.21 -13.36
N ARG A 2 -1.32 10.07 -12.49
CA ARG A 2 -0.55 11.07 -11.73
C ARG A 2 -0.20 10.52 -10.35
N TYR A 3 0.97 10.90 -9.83
CA TYR A 3 1.43 10.48 -8.49
C TYR A 3 0.38 10.72 -7.40
N ARG A 4 -0.25 11.91 -7.40
CA ARG A 4 -1.23 12.30 -6.39
C ARG A 4 -2.51 11.47 -6.44
N GLU A 5 -2.94 11.07 -7.63
CA GLU A 5 -4.11 10.19 -7.81
C GLU A 5 -3.86 8.81 -7.18
N VAL A 6 -2.67 8.22 -7.42
CA VAL A 6 -2.27 6.95 -6.82
C VAL A 6 -2.14 7.07 -5.30
N GLN A 7 -1.51 8.15 -4.84
CA GLN A 7 -1.33 8.40 -3.41
C GLN A 7 -2.66 8.52 -2.67
N ASP A 8 -3.63 9.24 -3.24
CA ASP A 8 -4.95 9.41 -2.64
C ASP A 8 -5.74 8.08 -2.66
N GLN A 9 -5.67 7.30 -3.75
CA GLN A 9 -6.29 5.97 -3.82
C GLN A 9 -5.73 5.01 -2.77
N LEU A 10 -4.40 4.94 -2.65
CA LEU A 10 -3.74 4.07 -1.67
C LEU A 10 -4.06 4.52 -0.24
N ARG A 11 -4.13 5.83 0.00
CA ARG A 11 -4.47 6.39 1.31
C ARG A 11 -5.85 5.96 1.81
N VAL A 12 -6.85 5.92 0.92
CA VAL A 12 -8.22 5.50 1.26
C VAL A 12 -8.26 4.04 1.74
N ILE A 13 -7.37 3.19 1.25
CA ILE A 13 -7.28 1.77 1.62
C ILE A 13 -6.23 1.48 2.71
N GLY A 14 -5.74 2.52 3.40
CA GLY A 14 -4.82 2.36 4.54
C GLY A 14 -3.36 2.15 4.15
N ILE A 15 -2.99 2.46 2.91
CA ILE A 15 -1.63 2.34 2.39
C ILE A 15 -1.03 3.72 2.18
N LEU A 16 0.19 3.90 2.67
CA LEU A 16 0.99 5.09 2.48
C LEU A 16 1.93 4.90 1.29
N MET A 17 1.96 5.91 0.43
CA MET A 17 2.90 6.02 -0.67
C MET A 17 3.76 7.27 -0.49
N SER A 18 5.07 7.11 -0.61
CA SER A 18 6.05 8.21 -0.62
C SER A 18 7.05 8.05 -1.76
N LYS A 19 7.69 9.14 -2.18
CA LYS A 19 8.69 9.14 -3.26
C LYS A 19 9.95 9.86 -2.80
N ARG A 20 11.11 9.24 -3.05
CA ARG A 20 12.44 9.84 -2.86
C ARG A 20 13.24 9.68 -4.15
N GLY A 21 13.55 10.80 -4.81
CA GLY A 21 14.18 10.76 -6.12
C GLY A 21 13.31 10.01 -7.12
N ASN A 22 13.83 8.95 -7.75
CA ASN A 22 13.09 8.11 -8.70
C ASN A 22 12.52 6.83 -8.08
N GLN A 23 12.61 6.65 -6.77
CA GLN A 23 12.10 5.48 -6.07
C GLN A 23 10.82 5.82 -5.30
N ILE A 24 9.82 4.96 -5.45
CA ILE A 24 8.55 5.00 -4.75
C ILE A 24 8.57 3.92 -3.68
N ARG A 25 8.13 4.30 -2.47
CA ARG A 25 7.93 3.42 -1.33
C ARG A 25 6.43 3.28 -1.08
N VAL A 26 5.98 2.05 -0.93
CA VAL A 26 4.58 1.69 -0.61
C VAL A 26 4.60 0.88 0.68
N ASN A 27 3.83 1.28 1.68
CA ASN A 27 3.75 0.58 2.96
C ASN A 27 2.42 0.84 3.69
N HIS A 28 2.14 0.10 4.75
CA HIS A 28 1.10 0.44 5.71
C HIS A 28 1.44 1.71 6.50
N PHE A 29 0.42 2.37 7.07
CA PHE A 29 0.65 3.43 8.05
C PHE A 29 1.45 2.92 9.25
N GLY A 30 2.57 3.58 9.56
CA GLY A 30 3.46 3.17 10.64
C GLY A 30 4.26 1.89 10.36
N GLY A 31 4.20 1.35 9.14
CA GLY A 31 4.92 0.13 8.75
C GLY A 31 6.44 0.29 8.83
N GLU A 32 7.09 -0.76 9.33
CA GLU A 32 8.54 -0.87 9.40
C GLU A 32 9.16 -1.05 8.01
N GLU A 33 10.47 -0.84 7.91
CA GLU A 33 11.20 -0.88 6.64
C GLU A 33 11.13 -2.25 5.93
N ASN A 34 11.14 -3.34 6.68
CA ASN A 34 11.01 -4.71 6.18
C ASN A 34 9.64 -5.04 5.54
N THR A 35 8.61 -4.24 5.81
CA THR A 35 7.27 -4.38 5.21
C THR A 35 7.07 -3.49 3.99
N ALA A 36 8.02 -2.61 3.70
CA ALA A 36 7.93 -1.67 2.60
C ALA A 36 8.20 -2.36 1.25
N TYR A 37 7.42 -1.98 0.25
CA TYR A 37 7.66 -2.33 -1.15
C TYR A 37 8.24 -1.13 -1.89
N TYR A 38 9.27 -1.37 -2.69
CA TYR A 38 9.97 -0.35 -3.47
C TYR A 38 9.82 -0.60 -4.97
N THR A 39 9.48 0.45 -5.70
CA THR A 39 9.37 0.42 -7.16
C THR A 39 9.76 1.77 -7.78
N HIS A 40 9.85 1.83 -9.09
CA HIS A 40 10.12 3.04 -9.87
C HIS A 40 8.92 3.49 -10.69
N THR A 41 7.83 2.72 -10.72
CA THR A 41 6.65 3.00 -11.54
C THR A 41 5.41 3.23 -10.67
N LEU A 42 4.45 4.00 -11.18
CA LEU A 42 3.18 4.24 -10.50
C LEU A 42 2.25 3.03 -10.57
N ASP A 43 2.27 2.30 -11.69
CA ASP A 43 1.43 1.13 -11.90
C ASP A 43 1.78 0.00 -10.92
N ASP A 44 3.07 -0.29 -10.73
CA ASP A 44 3.51 -1.29 -9.75
C ASP A 44 3.20 -0.84 -8.31
N ALA A 45 3.35 0.45 -8.03
CA ALA A 45 3.06 0.99 -6.70
C ALA A 45 1.57 0.81 -6.34
N LEU A 46 0.69 1.09 -7.29
CA LEU A 46 -0.75 0.89 -7.14
C LEU A 46 -1.09 -0.60 -6.96
N ALA A 47 -0.57 -1.46 -7.84
CA ALA A 47 -0.81 -2.89 -7.78
C ALA A 47 -0.33 -3.51 -6.46
N ALA A 48 0.89 -3.18 -6.03
CA ALA A 48 1.46 -3.65 -4.78
C ALA A 48 0.66 -3.13 -3.57
N GLY A 49 0.26 -1.85 -3.58
CA GLY A 49 -0.53 -1.27 -2.50
C GLY A 49 -1.91 -1.91 -2.37
N ILE A 50 -2.62 -2.17 -3.47
CA ILE A 50 -3.90 -2.88 -3.44
C ILE A 50 -3.74 -4.29 -2.86
N LYS A 51 -2.70 -5.02 -3.28
CA LYS A 51 -2.39 -6.36 -2.76
C LYS A 51 -2.03 -6.32 -1.27
N MET A 52 -1.32 -5.28 -0.83
CA MET A 52 -0.94 -5.07 0.56
C MET A 52 -2.16 -4.75 1.45
N ALA A 53 -3.12 -3.96 0.95
CA ALA A 53 -4.35 -3.62 1.67
C ALA A 53 -5.34 -4.79 1.78
N ARG A 54 -5.31 -5.72 0.83
CA ARG A 54 -6.14 -6.92 0.80
C ARG A 54 -5.24 -8.15 0.70
N PRO A 55 -4.66 -8.60 1.83
CA PRO A 55 -3.90 -9.83 1.82
C PRO A 55 -4.82 -10.96 1.34
N ASP A 56 -4.38 -11.74 0.34
CA ASP A 56 -5.11 -12.93 -0.15
C ASP A 56 -5.47 -13.91 0.98
N ARG A 57 -4.79 -13.79 2.13
CA ARG A 57 -5.07 -14.48 3.38
C ARG A 57 -5.01 -13.50 4.55
N LEU A 58 -6.15 -12.94 4.92
CA LEU A 58 -6.29 -12.32 6.24
C LEU A 58 -6.23 -13.43 7.30
N PRO A 59 -5.45 -13.29 8.39
CA PRO A 59 -5.56 -14.18 9.53
C PRO A 59 -7.02 -14.21 9.98
N ARG A 60 -7.60 -15.41 10.18
CA ARG A 60 -9.01 -15.56 10.59
C ARG A 60 -9.35 -14.73 11.84
N SER A 61 -8.36 -14.47 12.70
CA SER A 61 -8.46 -13.67 13.91
C SER A 61 -8.64 -12.17 13.68
N TRP A 62 -8.30 -11.64 12.51
CA TRP A 62 -8.43 -10.21 12.17
C TRP A 62 -9.79 -9.86 11.57
N CYS A 63 -10.52 -10.85 11.06
CA CYS A 63 -11.93 -10.70 10.72
C CYS A 63 -12.79 -10.94 11.97
N SER A 64 -12.71 -10.06 12.98
CA SER A 64 -13.73 -10.02 14.02
C SER A 64 -15.07 -9.70 13.36
N HIS A 65 -16.09 -10.48 13.68
CA HIS A 65 -17.41 -10.47 13.08
C HIS A 65 -17.96 -9.03 12.93
N ARG A 66 -18.17 -8.58 11.68
CA ARG A 66 -19.25 -7.61 11.45
C ARG A 66 -20.56 -8.39 11.56
N ARG A 67 -21.26 -8.21 12.68
CA ARG A 67 -22.71 -8.45 12.71
C ARG A 67 -23.41 -7.42 11.84
#